data_AF-A0A7Y8CSY2-F1
#
_entry.id   AF-A0A7Y8CSY2-F1
#
_cell.length_a   1.000
_cell.length_b   1.000
_cell.length_c   1.000
_cell.angle_alpha   90.00
_cell.angle_beta   90.00
_cell.angle_gamma   90.00
#
_symmetry.space_group_name_H-M   'P 1'
#
loop_
_entity.id
_entity.type
_entity.pdbx_description
1 polymer ?
#
loop_
_entity_poly.entity_id
_entity_poly.type
_entity_poly.pdbx_seq_one_letter_code
_entity_poly.pdbx_strand_id
1 'polypeptide(L)'
;MANVFPALVVLPVLLLTACANNNAGRLQVKGQPLTSDPAYVLQHLIPMLPITSGCRDKPESVSVALVSKSDDIRTNAAGTALISGSAKEAWKFDACGRTIPMYVTYAFFPDGKTAYKFASK
;
A
#
# COMPACT_ATOMS: atom_id res chain seq x y z
N MET A 1 16.80 -26.45 -65.68
CA MET A 1 15.71 -27.18 -64.99
C MET A 1 15.86 -26.83 -63.51
N ALA A 2 15.28 -25.70 -63.10
CA ALA A 2 13.98 -25.60 -62.41
C ALA A 2 14.04 -26.29 -61.03
N ASN A 3 14.31 -25.51 -59.98
CA ASN A 3 13.33 -25.01 -58.99
C ASN A 3 12.75 -26.18 -58.17
N VAL A 4 12.76 -26.18 -56.84
CA VAL A 4 11.86 -25.37 -56.02
C VAL A 4 12.37 -25.39 -54.56
N PHE A 5 12.53 -24.19 -53.98
CA PHE A 5 12.47 -23.96 -52.53
C PHE A 5 11.01 -23.95 -52.08
N PRO A 6 10.74 -24.30 -50.82
CA PRO A 6 9.87 -23.45 -50.01
C PRO A 6 10.66 -23.07 -48.74
N ALA A 7 11.08 -21.83 -48.55
CA ALA A 7 10.24 -20.66 -48.24
C ALA A 7 9.23 -20.95 -47.13
N LEU A 8 9.72 -21.35 -45.95
CA LEU A 8 8.93 -21.32 -44.72
C LEU A 8 9.01 -19.91 -44.13
N VAL A 9 8.19 -19.02 -44.70
CA VAL A 9 7.78 -17.75 -44.11
C VAL A 9 6.74 -18.07 -43.05
N VAL A 10 7.09 -17.98 -41.77
CA VAL A 10 6.13 -17.86 -40.66
C VAL A 10 6.70 -16.91 -39.59
N LEU A 11 6.75 -15.63 -39.91
CA LEU A 11 6.27 -14.59 -38.99
C LEU A 11 4.89 -14.19 -39.55
N PRO A 12 3.85 -13.85 -38.77
CA PRO A 12 3.92 -13.24 -37.44
C PRO A 12 2.79 -13.64 -36.46
N VAL A 13 3.10 -13.96 -35.21
CA VAL A 13 2.15 -13.62 -34.14
C VAL A 13 2.93 -13.00 -33.00
N LEU A 14 2.91 -11.67 -33.01
CA LEU A 14 2.96 -10.84 -31.83
C LEU A 14 2.07 -11.44 -30.73
N LEU A 15 2.62 -12.32 -29.90
CA LEU A 15 2.18 -12.42 -28.53
C LEU A 15 2.85 -11.27 -27.77
N LEU A 16 2.42 -10.07 -28.14
CA LEU A 16 2.17 -9.01 -27.16
C LEU A 16 1.23 -9.64 -26.14
N THR A 17 1.80 -10.40 -25.20
CA THR A 17 1.33 -10.37 -23.83
C THR A 17 1.60 -8.95 -23.35
N ALA A 18 0.83 -8.00 -23.89
CA ALA A 18 0.24 -7.02 -23.03
C ALA A 18 -0.53 -7.85 -22.01
N CYS A 19 0.16 -8.28 -20.95
CA CYS A 19 -0.37 -8.11 -19.62
C CYS A 19 -0.83 -6.66 -19.63
N ALA A 20 -2.10 -6.47 -20.00
CA ALA A 20 -2.83 -5.25 -19.77
C ALA A 20 -2.64 -5.06 -18.28
N ASN A 21 -1.62 -4.27 -17.98
CA ASN A 21 -1.16 -4.03 -16.64
C ASN A 21 -2.34 -3.24 -16.09
N ASN A 22 -3.23 -3.95 -15.41
CA ASN A 22 -4.43 -3.42 -14.80
C ASN A 22 -4.01 -2.61 -13.55
N ASN A 23 -2.97 -1.80 -13.72
CA ASN A 23 -2.34 -0.93 -12.76
C ASN A 23 -3.06 0.43 -12.69
N ALA A 24 -4.12 0.64 -13.48
CA ALA A 24 -5.01 1.79 -13.34
C ALA A 24 -5.82 1.78 -12.03
N GLY A 25 -5.77 0.70 -11.22
CA GLY A 25 -6.65 0.53 -10.07
C GLY A 25 -6.02 0.63 -8.68
N ARG A 26 -4.78 0.16 -8.50
CA ARG A 26 -4.20 -0.08 -7.17
C ARG A 26 -3.38 1.11 -6.68
N LEU A 27 -3.85 1.73 -5.59
CA LEU A 27 -3.09 2.73 -4.85
C LEU A 27 -1.71 2.16 -4.49
N GLN A 28 -0.65 2.82 -4.92
CA GLN A 28 0.72 2.37 -4.65
C GLN A 28 1.09 2.70 -3.20
N VAL A 29 1.30 1.68 -2.38
CA VAL A 29 1.80 1.82 -1.00
C VAL A 29 3.32 1.71 -1.03
N LYS A 30 4.01 2.78 -0.66
CA LYS A 30 5.47 2.87 -0.57
C LYS A 30 5.90 2.79 0.89
N GLY A 31 6.85 1.92 1.20
CA GLY A 31 7.34 1.67 2.57
C GLY A 31 6.79 0.37 3.17
N GLN A 32 7.13 0.11 4.43
CA GLN A 32 6.74 -1.10 5.15
C GLN A 32 5.83 -0.71 6.33
N PRO A 33 4.49 -0.86 6.20
CA PRO A 33 3.58 -0.65 7.31
C PRO A 33 3.83 -1.66 8.45
N LEU A 34 3.60 -1.23 9.68
CA LEU A 34 3.64 -2.06 10.89
C LEU A 34 2.44 -3.01 10.98
N THR A 35 1.32 -2.63 10.38
CA THR A 35 0.14 -3.50 10.29
C THR A 35 0.37 -4.62 9.27
N SER A 36 -0.06 -5.83 9.61
CA SER A 36 -0.14 -6.94 8.65
C SER A 36 -1.28 -6.78 7.65
N ASP A 37 -2.21 -5.84 7.88
CA ASP A 37 -3.30 -5.50 6.97
C ASP A 37 -3.30 -4.00 6.60
N PRO A 38 -2.46 -3.60 5.62
CA PRO A 38 -2.47 -2.25 5.07
C PRO A 38 -3.81 -1.86 4.42
N ALA A 39 -4.57 -2.82 3.89
CA ALA A 39 -5.83 -2.53 3.20
C ALA A 39 -6.89 -2.04 4.19
N TYR A 40 -6.98 -2.64 5.37
CA TYR A 40 -7.83 -2.15 6.46
C TYR A 40 -7.53 -0.70 6.81
N VAL A 41 -6.26 -0.32 6.96
CA VAL A 41 -5.86 1.06 7.25
C VAL A 41 -6.31 2.02 6.14
N LEU A 42 -6.06 1.65 4.87
CA LEU A 42 -6.45 2.47 3.72
C LEU A 42 -7.95 2.67 3.59
N GLN A 43 -8.76 1.64 3.89
CA GLN A 43 -10.22 1.73 3.90
C GLN A 43 -10.74 2.76 4.91
N HIS A 44 -9.99 3.04 5.98
CA HIS A 44 -10.35 4.05 6.97
C HIS A 44 -9.79 5.44 6.62
N LEU A 45 -8.56 5.50 6.11
CA LEU A 45 -7.89 6.77 5.80
C LEU A 45 -8.41 7.45 4.52
N ILE A 46 -8.67 6.68 3.45
CA ILE A 46 -9.09 7.25 2.16
C ILE A 46 -10.40 8.05 2.29
N PRO A 47 -11.46 7.56 2.98
CA PRO A 47 -12.67 8.34 3.20
C PRO A 47 -12.45 9.61 4.05
N MET A 48 -11.42 9.63 4.90
CA MET A 48 -11.07 10.81 5.71
C MET A 48 -10.34 11.89 4.92
N LEU A 49 -9.68 11.56 3.80
CA LEU A 49 -8.97 12.53 2.96
C LEU A 49 -9.84 13.72 2.54
N PRO A 50 -11.02 13.54 1.91
CA PRO A 50 -11.85 14.68 1.51
C PRO A 50 -12.37 15.48 2.69
N ILE A 51 -12.66 14.83 3.82
CA ILE A 51 -13.20 15.48 5.02
C ILE A 51 -12.16 16.42 5.65
N THR A 52 -10.90 16.00 5.68
CA THR A 52 -9.86 16.66 6.49
C THR A 52 -8.96 17.59 5.67
N SER A 53 -8.84 17.32 4.38
CA SER A 53 -8.00 18.11 3.47
C SER A 53 -8.81 18.89 2.43
N GLY A 54 -10.07 18.52 2.19
CA GLY A 54 -10.88 19.04 1.07
C GLY A 54 -10.53 18.42 -0.29
N CYS A 55 -9.53 17.53 -0.36
CA CYS A 55 -9.15 16.85 -1.60
C CYS A 55 -10.13 15.72 -1.93
N ARG A 56 -10.83 15.84 -3.06
CA ARG A 56 -11.78 14.83 -3.55
C ARG A 56 -11.17 13.88 -4.58
N ASP A 57 -9.98 14.18 -5.06
CA ASP A 57 -9.27 13.34 -6.02
C ASP A 57 -8.84 12.04 -5.35
N LYS A 58 -8.88 10.95 -6.12
CA LYS A 58 -8.33 9.68 -5.68
C LYS A 58 -6.82 9.84 -5.49
N PRO A 59 -6.24 9.42 -4.35
CA PRO A 59 -4.80 9.49 -4.17
C PRO A 59 -4.07 8.61 -5.20
N GLU A 60 -2.96 9.13 -5.73
CA GLU A 60 -2.13 8.43 -6.72
C GLU A 60 -1.19 7.43 -6.04
N SER A 61 -0.59 7.85 -4.93
CA SER A 61 0.29 7.02 -4.13
C SER A 61 0.18 7.38 -2.65
N VAL A 62 0.64 6.48 -1.80
CA VAL A 62 0.75 6.70 -0.37
C VAL A 62 2.11 6.19 0.11
N SER A 63 2.82 7.02 0.86
CA SER A 63 4.05 6.61 1.53
C SER A 63 3.83 6.48 3.03
N VAL A 64 4.38 5.43 3.62
CA VAL A 64 4.24 5.14 5.05
C VAL A 64 5.58 5.37 5.73
N ALA A 65 5.57 6.14 6.82
CA ALA A 65 6.73 6.41 7.63
C ALA A 65 6.42 6.22 9.11
N LEU A 66 7.30 5.50 9.82
CA LEU A 66 7.23 5.39 11.27
C LEU A 66 7.57 6.75 11.90
N VAL A 67 6.65 7.28 12.72
CA VAL A 67 6.81 8.56 13.42
C VAL A 67 7.38 8.32 14.81
N SER A 68 6.80 7.36 15.53
CA SER A 68 7.24 7.01 16.87
C SER A 68 6.87 5.56 17.18
N LYS A 69 7.62 4.94 18.08
CA LYS A 69 7.28 3.66 18.70
C LYS A 69 7.59 3.76 20.19
N SER A 70 6.86 3.03 21.02
CA SER A 70 7.20 2.89 22.42
C SER A 70 8.38 1.92 22.61
N ASP A 71 9.09 2.06 23.73
CA ASP A 71 10.26 1.23 24.02
C ASP A 71 9.89 -0.21 24.42
N ASP A 72 8.63 -0.44 24.79
CA ASP A 72 8.07 -1.72 25.23
C ASP A 72 7.44 -2.54 24.08
N ILE A 73 7.79 -2.26 22.83
CA ILE A 73 7.37 -3.08 21.69
C ILE A 73 7.95 -4.50 21.84
N ARG A 74 7.06 -5.50 21.87
CA ARG A 74 7.43 -6.93 21.92
C ARG A 74 6.69 -7.72 20.87
N THR A 75 7.31 -8.79 20.42
CA THR A 75 6.69 -9.81 19.57
C THR A 75 6.31 -11.05 20.39
N ASN A 76 5.35 -11.83 19.90
CA ASN A 76 5.12 -13.18 20.41
C ASN A 76 6.36 -14.08 20.19
N ALA A 77 6.36 -15.27 20.81
CA ALA A 77 7.47 -16.23 20.69
C ALA A 77 7.77 -16.66 19.24
N ALA A 78 6.76 -16.61 18.36
CA ALA A 78 6.90 -16.93 16.94
C ALA A 78 7.48 -15.77 16.10
N GLY A 79 7.61 -14.57 16.66
CA GLY A 79 8.03 -13.37 15.93
C GLY A 79 7.01 -12.88 14.88
N THR A 80 5.78 -13.38 14.91
CA THR A 80 4.77 -13.14 13.87
C THR A 80 3.78 -12.02 14.20
N ALA A 81 3.65 -11.67 15.49
CA ALA A 81 2.72 -10.64 15.94
C ALA A 81 3.36 -9.76 17.01
N LEU A 82 3.06 -8.45 16.96
CA LEU A 82 3.37 -7.51 18.03
C LEU A 82 2.32 -7.68 19.15
N ILE A 83 2.78 -7.78 20.40
CA ILE A 83 1.94 -8.15 21.56
C ILE A 83 1.99 -7.14 22.71
N SER A 84 2.76 -6.06 22.58
CA SER A 84 2.78 -4.95 23.53
C SER A 84 3.30 -3.68 22.88
N GLY A 85 3.05 -2.55 23.54
CA GLY A 85 3.49 -1.24 23.11
C GLY A 85 2.54 -0.56 22.14
N SER A 86 3.00 0.57 21.62
CA SER A 86 2.27 1.39 20.66
C SER A 86 3.22 1.99 19.62
N ALA A 87 2.68 2.28 18.45
CA ALA A 87 3.43 2.93 17.38
C ALA A 87 2.55 3.92 16.63
N LYS A 88 3.14 5.00 16.14
CA LYS A 88 2.48 5.99 15.30
C LYS A 88 3.13 5.98 13.93
N GLU A 89 2.33 5.84 12.89
CA GLU A 89 2.74 5.98 11.50
C GLU A 89 2.12 7.22 10.87
N ALA A 90 2.86 7.82 9.94
CA ALA A 90 2.37 8.81 9.01
C ALA A 90 2.15 8.14 7.65
N TRP A 91 0.91 8.19 7.17
CA TRP A 91 0.47 7.78 5.85
C TRP A 91 0.29 9.02 5.00
N LYS A 92 1.28 9.29 4.16
CA LYS A 92 1.39 10.50 3.34
C LYS A 92 0.83 10.23 1.96
N PHE A 93 -0.37 10.73 1.70
CA PHE A 93 -1.06 10.57 0.43
C PHE A 93 -0.68 11.67 -0.55
N ASP A 94 -0.30 11.29 -1.76
CA ASP A 94 -0.12 12.25 -2.86
C ASP A 94 -1.45 12.38 -3.61
N ALA A 95 -2.12 13.53 -3.41
CA ALA A 95 -3.42 13.82 -4.00
C ALA A 95 -3.64 15.33 -4.14
N CYS A 96 -4.41 15.77 -5.14
CA CYS A 96 -4.67 17.18 -5.42
C CYS A 96 -3.39 18.04 -5.55
N GLY A 97 -2.32 17.49 -6.14
CA GLY A 97 -1.04 18.18 -6.34
C GLY A 97 -0.22 18.44 -5.08
N ARG A 98 -0.56 17.80 -3.94
CA ARG A 98 0.16 17.97 -2.67
C ARG A 98 0.20 16.67 -1.86
N THR A 99 1.11 16.63 -0.90
CA THR A 99 1.18 15.52 0.07
C THR A 99 0.31 15.83 1.29
N ILE A 100 -0.63 14.94 1.60
CA ILE A 100 -1.56 15.05 2.71
C ILE A 100 -1.21 13.97 3.73
N PRO A 101 -0.64 14.33 4.90
CA PRO A 101 -0.36 13.36 5.94
C PRO A 101 -1.63 12.96 6.69
N MET A 102 -1.79 11.68 6.90
CA MET A 102 -2.71 11.08 7.86
C MET A 102 -1.90 10.26 8.86
N TYR A 103 -2.45 10.03 10.04
CA TYR A 103 -1.77 9.32 11.10
C TYR A 103 -2.58 8.14 11.57
N VAL A 104 -1.86 7.06 11.85
CA VAL A 104 -2.42 5.86 12.49
C VAL A 104 -1.61 5.60 13.74
N THR A 105 -2.28 5.50 14.88
CA THR A 105 -1.68 5.00 16.10
C THR A 105 -2.16 3.58 16.34
N TYR A 106 -1.21 2.66 16.48
CA TYR A 106 -1.43 1.26 16.81
C TYR A 106 -1.19 1.06 18.31
N ALA A 107 -2.05 0.28 18.95
CA ALA A 107 -1.81 -0.29 20.27
C ALA A 107 -1.87 -1.81 20.17
N PHE A 108 -0.80 -2.48 20.56
CA PHE A 108 -0.65 -3.93 20.44
C PHE A 108 -0.95 -4.59 21.78
N PHE A 109 -1.77 -5.63 21.78
CA PHE A 109 -2.22 -6.30 23.00
C PHE A 109 -1.63 -7.71 23.15
N PRO A 110 -1.49 -8.23 24.38
CA PRO A 110 -0.91 -9.55 24.63
C PRO A 110 -1.62 -10.71 23.94
N ASP A 111 -2.91 -10.54 23.58
CA ASP A 111 -3.71 -11.52 22.85
C ASP A 111 -3.48 -11.48 21.33
N GLY A 112 -2.54 -10.66 20.85
CA GLY A 112 -2.20 -10.48 19.44
C GLY A 112 -3.14 -9.54 18.69
N LYS A 113 -4.14 -8.94 19.36
CA LYS A 113 -5.00 -7.93 18.73
C LYS A 113 -4.28 -6.59 18.63
N THR A 114 -4.71 -5.80 17.66
CA THR A 114 -4.25 -4.43 17.45
C THR A 114 -5.46 -3.49 17.46
N ALA A 115 -5.41 -2.44 18.28
CA ALA A 115 -6.33 -1.32 18.17
C ALA A 115 -5.74 -0.23 17.28
N TYR A 116 -6.61 0.43 16.52
CA TYR A 116 -6.26 1.47 15.57
C TYR A 116 -6.92 2.79 15.96
N LYS A 117 -6.15 3.87 15.92
CA LYS A 117 -6.67 5.23 16.02
C LYS A 117 -6.23 6.03 14.81
N PHE A 118 -7.20 6.46 14.00
CA PHE A 118 -6.98 7.24 12.78
C PHE A 118 -7.14 8.73 13.07
N ALA A 119 -6.23 9.56 12.55
CA ALA A 119 -6.25 11.02 12.70
C ALA A 119 -5.67 11.71 11.47
N SER A 120 -6.04 12.96 11.23
CA SER A 120 -5.49 13.78 10.13
C SER A 120 -4.46 14.82 10.57
N LYS A 121 -4.27 15.00 11.89
CA LYS A 121 -3.28 15.88 12.53
C LYS A 121 -2.87 15.28 13.88
#